data_AF-A0A496B0V3-F1
#
_entry.id   AF-A0A496B0V3-F1
#
_cell.length_a   1.000
_cell.length_b   1.000
_cell.length_c   1.000
_cell.angle_alpha   90.00
_cell.angle_beta   90.00
_cell.angle_gamma   90.00
#
_symmetry.space_group_name_H-M   'P 1'
#
loop_
_entity.id
_entity.type
_entity.pdbx_description
1 polymer ?
#
loop_
_entity_poly.entity_id
_entity_poly.type
_entity_poly.pdbx_seq_one_letter_code
_entity_poly.pdbx_strand_id
1 'polypeptide(L)'
;MYEEYSIRFGITPFTSLHGYPEVAENIRQLLIRQEYPDRYLDYILCRGKKLDKSWEVCAEKLGIDVARIQTLFDSPEAEQLFRENIKRAAELGVRGSPTIFVDGHKFRANQLLRASGTPCQ
;
A
#
# COMPACT_ATOMS: atom_id res chain seq x y z
N MET A 1 -6.20 -13.37 -20.97
CA MET A 1 -5.35 -14.03 -19.93
C MET A 1 -5.81 -13.68 -18.51
N TYR A 2 -5.98 -12.41 -18.14
CA TYR A 2 -6.57 -12.00 -16.84
C TYR A 2 -8.05 -12.37 -16.67
N GLU A 3 -8.82 -12.27 -17.75
CA GLU A 3 -10.25 -12.52 -17.75
C GLU A 3 -10.58 -14.00 -17.49
N GLU A 4 -9.74 -14.90 -17.99
CA GLU A 4 -9.91 -16.36 -17.88
C GLU A 4 -9.54 -16.88 -16.48
N TYR A 5 -8.59 -16.24 -15.80
CA TYR A 5 -8.19 -16.55 -14.42
C TYR A 5 -9.25 -16.09 -13.41
N SER A 6 -9.87 -14.93 -13.66
CA SER A 6 -10.94 -14.35 -12.84
C SER A 6 -12.20 -15.25 -12.80
N ILE A 7 -12.53 -15.87 -13.93
CA ILE A 7 -13.67 -16.78 -14.10
C ILE A 7 -13.45 -18.11 -13.37
N ARG A 8 -12.22 -18.66 -13.36
CA ARG A 8 -11.92 -19.96 -12.73
C ARG A 8 -11.99 -19.94 -11.20
N PHE A 9 -11.72 -18.80 -10.57
CA PHE A 9 -11.71 -18.67 -9.11
C PHE A 9 -12.89 -17.86 -8.55
N GLY A 10 -13.80 -17.37 -9.40
CA GLY A 10 -15.01 -16.65 -8.97
C GLY A 10 -14.70 -15.28 -8.35
N ILE A 11 -13.65 -14.61 -8.80
CA ILE A 11 -13.13 -13.41 -8.15
C ILE A 11 -13.32 -12.19 -9.04
N THR A 12 -14.04 -11.19 -8.54
CA THR A 12 -14.04 -9.86 -9.14
C THR A 12 -12.68 -9.18 -8.87
N PRO A 13 -12.05 -8.57 -9.89
CA PRO A 13 -10.84 -7.77 -9.68
C PRO A 13 -11.09 -6.70 -8.62
N PHE A 14 -10.18 -6.57 -7.65
CA PHE A 14 -10.30 -5.51 -6.64
C PHE A 14 -10.27 -4.15 -7.33
N THR A 15 -11.26 -3.31 -7.04
CA THR A 15 -11.37 -1.96 -7.58
C THR A 15 -11.20 -0.98 -6.44
N SER A 16 -10.22 -0.09 -6.56
CA SER A 16 -10.01 1.00 -5.60
C SER A 16 -10.80 2.25 -6.00
N LEU A 17 -10.83 3.28 -5.14
CA LEU A 17 -11.54 4.53 -5.39
C LEU A 17 -10.95 5.34 -6.56
N HIS A 18 -9.67 5.12 -6.88
CA HIS A 18 -8.96 5.79 -7.96
C HIS A 18 -8.51 4.85 -9.09
N GLY A 19 -9.07 3.63 -9.14
CA GLY A 19 -8.83 2.66 -10.20
C GLY A 19 -7.46 1.99 -10.15
N TYR A 20 -7.11 1.32 -11.25
CA TYR A 20 -5.92 0.44 -11.30
C TYR A 20 -4.58 1.10 -10.91
N PRO A 21 -4.29 2.38 -11.22
CA PRO A 21 -3.02 3.00 -10.80
C PRO A 21 -2.79 2.99 -9.29
N GLU A 22 -3.86 3.17 -8.51
CA GLU A 22 -3.79 3.09 -7.04
C GLU A 22 -3.56 1.65 -6.58
N VAL A 23 -4.27 0.67 -7.17
CA VAL A 23 -4.04 -0.75 -6.89
C VAL A 23 -2.58 -1.16 -7.16
N ALA A 24 -2.04 -0.74 -8.31
CA ALA A 24 -0.66 -1.02 -8.68
C ALA A 24 0.33 -0.38 -7.68
N GLU A 25 0.07 0.85 -7.25
CA GLU A 25 0.86 1.52 -6.22
C GLU A 25 0.77 0.81 -4.86
N ASN A 26 -0.41 0.35 -4.44
CA ASN A 26 -0.57 -0.41 -3.20
C ASN A 26 0.25 -1.70 -3.22
N ILE A 27 0.24 -2.44 -4.33
CA ILE A 27 1.05 -3.65 -4.49
C ILE A 27 2.55 -3.32 -4.38
N ARG A 28 3.02 -2.28 -5.07
CA ARG A 28 4.43 -1.85 -4.98
C ARG A 28 4.83 -1.49 -3.56
N GLN A 29 3.98 -0.78 -2.82
CA GLN A 29 4.22 -0.45 -1.42
C GLN A 29 4.35 -1.70 -0.54
N LEU A 30 3.51 -2.72 -0.77
CA LEU A 30 3.61 -4.00 -0.05
C LEU A 30 4.93 -4.73 -0.36
N LEU A 31 5.33 -4.76 -1.64
CA LEU A 31 6.59 -5.37 -2.08
C LEU A 31 7.80 -4.62 -1.52
N ILE A 32 7.80 -3.28 -1.58
CA ILE A 32 8.88 -2.45 -1.02
C ILE A 32 8.97 -2.62 0.49
N ARG A 33 7.84 -2.71 1.20
CA ARG A 33 7.83 -3.01 2.64
C ARG A 33 8.50 -4.35 2.97
N GLN A 34 8.33 -5.34 2.10
CA GLN A 34 8.90 -6.67 2.28
C GLN A 34 10.40 -6.71 1.96
N GLU A 35 10.82 -6.16 0.81
CA GLU A 35 12.21 -6.24 0.34
C GLU A 35 13.11 -5.15 0.95
N TYR A 36 12.55 -3.99 1.32
CA TYR A 36 13.27 -2.81 1.80
C TYR A 36 12.59 -2.16 3.02
N PRO A 37 12.41 -2.89 4.14
CA PRO A 37 11.66 -2.40 5.31
C PRO A 37 12.21 -1.09 5.87
N ASP A 38 13.54 -0.92 5.90
CA ASP A 38 14.20 0.28 6.42
C ASP A 38 13.97 1.53 5.55
N ARG A 39 13.58 1.35 4.28
CA ARG A 39 13.36 2.44 3.31
C ARG A 39 11.88 2.69 3.05
N TYR A 40 11.01 1.83 3.57
CA TYR A 40 9.59 1.83 3.24
C TYR A 40 8.91 3.15 3.60
N LEU A 41 9.11 3.65 4.83
CA LEU A 41 8.49 4.91 5.25
C LEU A 41 9.03 6.10 4.45
N ASP A 42 10.33 6.14 4.16
CA ASP A 42 10.90 7.19 3.31
C ASP A 42 10.34 7.16 1.89
N TYR A 43 10.11 5.96 1.35
CA TYR A 43 9.45 5.78 0.07
C TYR A 43 8.02 6.32 0.08
N ILE A 44 7.21 5.96 1.09
CA ILE A 44 5.84 6.48 1.27
C ILE A 44 5.84 8.01 1.33
N LEU A 45 6.74 8.59 2.13
CA LEU A 45 6.86 10.05 2.28
C LEU A 45 7.32 10.76 1.00
N CYS A 46 8.18 10.12 0.20
CA CYS A 46 8.59 10.63 -1.10
C CYS A 46 7.45 10.55 -2.12
N ARG A 47 6.86 9.36 -2.27
CA ARG A 47 5.82 9.05 -3.27
C ARG A 47 4.56 9.88 -3.03
N GLY A 48 4.12 9.99 -1.78
CA GLY A 48 2.92 10.74 -1.40
C GLY A 48 2.96 12.23 -1.79
N LYS A 49 4.15 12.81 -1.98
CA LYS A 49 4.33 14.20 -2.44
C LYS A 49 4.31 14.36 -3.96
N LYS A 50 4.45 13.27 -4.72
CA LYS A 50 4.70 13.30 -6.17
C LYS A 50 3.84 12.28 -6.92
N LEU A 51 2.56 12.16 -6.56
CA LEU A 51 1.65 11.14 -7.12
C LEU A 51 1.52 11.20 -8.65
N ASP A 52 1.69 12.39 -9.23
CA ASP A 52 1.70 12.66 -10.68
C ASP A 52 2.97 12.20 -11.40
N LYS A 53 4.04 11.88 -10.67
CA LYS A 53 5.29 11.37 -11.21
C LYS A 53 5.37 9.85 -11.10
N SER A 54 6.24 9.29 -11.92
CA SER A 54 6.60 7.87 -11.86
C SER A 54 7.16 7.52 -10.47
N TRP A 55 6.87 6.30 -10.02
CA TRP A 55 7.25 5.82 -8.70
C TRP A 55 8.74 5.52 -8.60
N GLU A 56 9.35 5.18 -9.73
CA GLU A 56 10.76 4.91 -9.94
C GLU A 56 11.62 6.08 -9.46
N VAL A 57 11.18 7.33 -9.64
CA VAL A 57 11.89 8.52 -9.16
C VAL A 57 12.18 8.46 -7.65
N CYS A 58 11.22 7.99 -6.86
CA CYS A 58 11.41 7.84 -5.42
C CYS A 58 12.18 6.57 -5.07
N ALA A 59 11.97 5.48 -5.81
CA ALA A 59 12.71 4.24 -5.63
C ALA A 59 14.22 4.42 -5.87
N GLU A 60 14.60 4.99 -7.02
CA GLU A 60 15.98 5.28 -7.41
C GLU A 60 16.67 6.21 -6.41
N LYS A 61 15.99 7.29 -6.00
CA LYS A 61 16.51 8.22 -4.99
C LYS A 61 16.87 7.52 -3.67
N LEU A 62 16.14 6.46 -3.31
CA LEU A 62 16.32 5.70 -2.08
C LEU A 62 17.14 4.41 -2.29
N GLY A 63 17.67 4.19 -3.50
CA GLY A 63 18.44 2.99 -3.84
C GLY A 63 17.62 1.69 -3.81
N ILE A 64 16.30 1.78 -3.98
CA ILE A 64 15.41 0.61 -4.17
C ILE A 64 15.59 0.11 -5.60
N ASP A 65 15.83 -1.19 -5.78
CA ASP A 65 15.99 -1.79 -7.10
C ASP A 65 14.62 -1.88 -7.81
N VAL A 66 14.43 -1.01 -8.81
CA VAL A 66 13.20 -0.93 -9.60
C VAL A 66 12.93 -2.23 -10.36
N ALA A 67 13.96 -2.84 -10.95
CA ALA A 67 13.80 -4.06 -11.75
C ALA A 67 13.41 -5.24 -10.86
N ARG A 68 13.98 -5.32 -9.65
CA ARG A 68 13.58 -6.31 -8.65
C ARG A 68 12.11 -6.17 -8.26
N ILE A 69 11.65 -4.95 -7.94
CA ILE A 69 10.25 -4.72 -7.58
C ILE A 69 9.32 -5.01 -8.75
N GLN A 70 9.68 -4.64 -9.98
CA GLN A 70 8.88 -4.95 -11.17
C GLN A 70 8.77 -6.46 -11.39
N THR A 71 9.88 -7.20 -11.24
CA THR A 71 9.88 -8.66 -11.35
C THR A 71 8.95 -9.31 -10.32
N LEU A 72 8.95 -8.83 -9.08
CA LEU A 72 8.05 -9.31 -8.04
C LEU A 72 6.60 -8.90 -8.32
N PHE A 73 6.37 -7.71 -8.86
CA PHE A 73 5.04 -7.22 -9.20
C PHE A 73 4.35 -8.10 -10.24
N ASP A 74 5.11 -8.61 -11.21
CA ASP A 74 4.60 -9.49 -12.27
C ASP A 74 4.41 -10.94 -11.81
N SER A 75 4.70 -11.24 -10.53
CA SER A 75 4.58 -12.58 -9.96
C SER A 75 3.18 -12.83 -9.35
N PRO A 76 2.69 -14.08 -9.35
CA PRO A 76 1.40 -14.41 -8.73
C PRO A 76 1.38 -14.15 -7.22
N GLU A 77 2.54 -14.17 -6.55
CA GLU A 77 2.68 -13.87 -5.14
C GLU A 77 2.31 -12.42 -4.81
N ALA A 78 2.52 -11.46 -5.71
CA ALA A 78 2.15 -10.06 -5.49
C ALA A 78 0.62 -9.90 -5.37
N GLU A 79 -0.14 -10.63 -6.19
CA GLU A 79 -1.60 -10.64 -6.10
C GLU A 79 -2.06 -11.24 -4.77
N GLN A 80 -1.46 -12.37 -4.36
CA GLN A 80 -1.79 -13.01 -3.09
C GLN A 80 -1.48 -12.08 -1.89
N LEU A 81 -0.31 -11.43 -1.88
CA LEU A 81 0.07 -10.47 -0.85
C LEU A 81 -0.93 -9.31 -0.75
N PHE A 82 -1.40 -8.81 -1.89
CA PHE A 82 -2.41 -7.75 -1.92
C PHE A 82 -3.78 -8.22 -1.40
N ARG A 83 -4.19 -9.44 -1.75
CA ARG A 83 -5.43 -10.06 -1.23
C ARG A 83 -5.41 -10.20 0.28
N GLU A 84 -4.29 -10.63 0.85
CA GLU A 84 -4.11 -10.73 2.29
C GLU A 84 -4.18 -9.36 2.96
N ASN A 85 -3.62 -8.33 2.33
CA ASN A 85 -3.70 -6.95 2.83
C ASN A 85 -5.15 -6.42 2.84
N ILE A 86 -5.92 -6.65 1.77
CA ILE A 86 -7.34 -6.30 1.69
C ILE A 86 -8.15 -7.04 2.76
N LYS A 87 -7.91 -8.35 2.90
CA LYS A 87 -8.57 -9.18 3.92
C LYS A 87 -8.32 -8.62 5.32
N ARG A 88 -7.09 -8.23 5.61
CA ARG A 88 -6.74 -7.63 6.90
C ARG A 88 -7.48 -6.31 7.15
N ALA A 89 -7.60 -5.45 6.15
CA ALA A 89 -8.36 -4.21 6.26
C ALA A 89 -9.85 -4.49 6.53
N ALA A 90 -10.42 -5.49 5.87
CA ALA A 90 -11.81 -5.92 6.06
C ALA A 90 -12.07 -6.48 7.47
N GLU A 91 -11.18 -7.34 7.99
CA GLU A 91 -11.24 -7.87 9.35
C GLU A 91 -11.21 -6.76 10.42
N LEU A 92 -10.48 -5.68 10.17
CA LEU A 92 -10.41 -4.50 11.03
C LEU A 92 -11.59 -3.53 10.84
N GLY A 93 -12.54 -3.84 9.96
CA GLY A 93 -13.68 -2.98 9.67
C GLY A 93 -13.29 -1.63 9.06
N VAL A 94 -12.16 -1.56 8.35
CA VAL A 94 -11.72 -0.35 7.64
C VAL A 94 -12.58 -0.15 6.40
N ARG A 95 -13.28 0.98 6.33
CA ARG A 95 -14.19 1.34 5.22
C ARG A 95 -13.81 2.62 4.49
N GLY A 96 -12.75 3.28 4.94
CA GLY A 96 -12.30 4.56 4.37
C GLY A 96 -10.92 4.93 4.88
N SER A 97 -10.19 5.69 4.08
CA SER A 97 -8.84 6.16 4.36
C SER A 97 -8.82 7.67 4.66
N PRO A 98 -7.81 8.16 5.42
CA PRO A 98 -6.91 7.38 6.25
C PRO A 98 -7.63 6.82 7.49
N THR A 99 -7.32 5.58 7.87
CA THR A 99 -7.70 5.00 9.17
C THR A 99 -6.41 4.56 9.87
N ILE A 100 -6.17 5.05 11.09
CA ILE A 100 -4.97 4.73 11.88
C ILE A 100 -5.39 3.96 13.13
N PHE A 101 -4.60 2.94 13.47
CA PHE A 101 -4.68 2.24 14.75
C PHE A 101 -3.36 2.37 15.49
N VAL A 102 -3.41 2.67 16.80
CA VAL A 102 -2.25 2.59 17.70
C VAL A 102 -2.66 1.70 18.86
N ASP A 103 -1.89 0.64 19.12
CA ASP A 103 -2.20 -0.38 20.13
C ASP A 103 -3.64 -0.92 20.03
N GLY A 104 -4.11 -1.18 18.81
CA GLY A 104 -5.47 -1.67 18.53
C GLY A 104 -6.59 -0.63 18.62
N HIS A 105 -6.29 0.60 19.07
CA HIS A 105 -7.28 1.67 19.18
C HIS A 105 -7.36 2.47 17.90
N LYS A 106 -8.57 2.65 17.36
CA LYS A 106 -8.82 3.43 16.14
C LYS A 106 -8.79 4.93 16.44
N PHE A 107 -7.94 5.67 15.73
CA PHE A 107 -7.84 7.12 15.84
C PHE A 107 -8.64 7.82 14.74
N ARG A 108 -9.36 8.88 15.11
CA ARG A 108 -10.03 9.81 14.20
C ARG A 108 -9.08 10.95 13.82
N ALA A 109 -9.33 11.60 12.69
CA ALA A 109 -8.48 12.67 12.17
C ALA A 109 -8.22 13.81 13.19
N ASN A 110 -9.23 14.20 13.97
CA ASN A 110 -9.11 15.22 15.02
C ASN A 110 -8.25 14.80 16.22
N GLN A 111 -8.06 13.50 16.43
CA GLN A 111 -7.19 12.96 17.48
C GLN A 111 -5.72 12.92 17.02
N LEU A 112 -5.47 12.73 15.72
CA LEU A 112 -4.12 12.73 15.14
C LEU A 112 -3.45 14.12 15.21
N LEU A 113 -4.22 15.19 15.02
CA LEU A 113 -3.71 16.58 15.13
C LEU A 113 -3.24 16.95 16.54
N ARG A 114 -3.70 16.25 17.58
CA ARG A 114 -3.28 16.49 18.98
C ARG A 114 -2.01 15.73 19.35
N ALA A 115 -1.71 14.63 18.66
CA ALA A 115 -0.51 13.83 18.89
C ALA A 115 0.78 14.53 18.42
N SER A 116 0.70 15.51 17.51
CA SER A 116 1.87 16.25 17.01
C SER A 116 2.33 17.41 17.92
N GLY A 117 1.76 17.57 19.11
CA GLY A 117 2.13 18.66 20.02
C GLY A 117 1.70 18.51 21.49
N THR A 118 1.12 17.38 21.90
CA THR A 118 0.86 17.12 23.33
C THR A 118 2.07 16.39 23.90
N PRO A 119 2.77 16.95 24.91
CA PRO A 119 3.80 16.21 25.62
C PRO A 119 3.20 14.92 26.16
N CYS A 120 3.90 13.79 26.01
CA CYS A 120 3.57 12.60 26.79
C CYS A 120 3.63 12.99 28.27
N GLN A 121 2.48 12.99 28.93
CA GLN A 121 2.42 12.96 30.40
C GLN A 121 2.47 11.50 30.84
#